data_AF-A0A2U1MR08-F1
#
_entry.id   AF-A0A2U1MR08-F1
#
_cell.length_a   1.000
_cell.length_b   1.000
_cell.length_c   1.000
_cell.angle_alpha   90.00
_cell.angle_beta   90.00
_cell.angle_gamma   90.00
#
_symmetry.space_group_name_H-M   'P 1'
#
loop_
_entity.id
_entity.type
_entity.pdbx_description
1 polymer ?
#
loop_
_entity_poly.entity_id
_entity_poly.type
_entity_poly.pdbx_seq_one_letter_code
_entity_poly.pdbx_strand_id
1 'polypeptide(L)'
;MQESFNRSHSSLRSAIERSFGILKKRWKILTRMPKYSEETQHDIIIAAFALHNYIRKNDKEDMVFTTFEQHPDYMGCDELRDVRGSVTNNEGTSSGTSNEMKKIRNDIATLIWNARRR
;
A
#
# COMPACT_ATOMS: atom_id res chain seq x y z
N MET A 1 21.14 9.31 5.08
CA MET A 1 19.83 9.47 5.78
C MET A 1 18.66 9.59 4.82
N GLN A 2 18.70 10.48 3.82
CA GLN A 2 17.59 10.59 2.85
C GLN A 2 17.33 9.28 2.08
N GLU A 3 18.39 8.64 1.59
CA GLU A 3 18.30 7.38 0.84
C GLU A 3 17.77 6.22 1.70
N SER A 4 18.18 6.13 2.98
CA SER A 4 17.67 5.10 3.90
C SER A 4 16.19 5.27 4.19
N PHE A 5 15.71 6.51 4.34
CA PHE A 5 14.28 6.80 4.45
C PHE A 5 13.55 6.42 3.17
N ASN A 6 14.01 6.91 2.01
CA ASN A 6 13.37 6.67 0.71
C ASN A 6 13.26 5.17 0.43
N ARG A 7 14.34 4.40 0.65
CA ARG A 7 14.33 2.95 0.47
C ARG A 7 13.30 2.26 1.37
N SER A 8 13.25 2.61 2.65
CA SER A 8 12.28 2.01 3.58
C SER A 8 10.84 2.41 3.26
N HIS A 9 10.62 3.68 2.89
CA HIS A 9 9.31 4.18 2.48
C HIS A 9 8.83 3.49 1.20
N SER A 10 9.67 3.41 0.17
CA SER A 10 9.37 2.69 -1.07
C SER A 10 9.12 1.22 -0.80
N SER A 11 9.95 0.56 0.01
CA SER A 11 9.74 -0.86 0.37
C SER A 11 8.40 -1.10 1.08
N LEU A 12 8.01 -0.22 2.00
CA LEU A 12 6.72 -0.29 2.70
C LEU A 12 5.57 -0.09 1.72
N ARG A 13 5.66 0.93 0.87
CA ARG A 13 4.66 1.19 -0.17
C ARG A 13 4.49 -0.02 -1.09
N SER A 14 5.59 -0.60 -1.58
CA SER A 14 5.55 -1.81 -2.41
C SER A 14 4.96 -3.01 -1.69
N ALA A 15 5.19 -3.18 -0.38
CA ALA A 15 4.56 -4.24 0.38
C ALA A 15 3.04 -4.06 0.49
N ILE A 16 2.58 -2.82 0.72
CA ILE A 16 1.16 -2.47 0.80
C ILE A 16 0.49 -2.69 -0.57
N GLU A 17 1.04 -2.11 -1.64
CA GLU A 17 0.50 -2.22 -3.00
C GLU A 17 0.38 -3.68 -3.44
N ARG A 18 1.41 -4.51 -3.20
CA ARG A 18 1.35 -5.94 -3.51
C ARG A 18 0.24 -6.65 -2.74
N SER A 19 0.06 -6.35 -1.45
CA SER A 19 -0.99 -6.96 -0.62
C SER A 19 -2.38 -6.64 -1.16
N PHE A 20 -2.64 -5.38 -1.53
CA PHE A 20 -3.89 -4.97 -2.16
C PHE A 20 -4.06 -5.58 -3.57
N GLY A 21 -2.98 -5.72 -4.33
CA GLY A 21 -3.00 -6.38 -5.64
C GLY A 21 -3.44 -7.85 -5.54
N ILE A 22 -2.90 -8.59 -4.56
CA ILE A 22 -3.29 -9.98 -4.27
C ILE A 22 -4.77 -10.05 -3.88
N LEU A 23 -5.19 -9.17 -2.96
CA LEU A 23 -6.57 -9.09 -2.49
C LEU A 23 -7.54 -8.89 -3.66
N LYS A 24 -7.29 -7.91 -4.53
CA LYS A 24 -8.14 -7.61 -5.68
C LYS A 24 -8.14 -8.72 -6.74
N LYS A 25 -6.99 -9.36 -7.00
CA LYS A 25 -6.91 -10.49 -7.94
C LYS A 25 -7.75 -11.68 -7.47
N ARG A 26 -7.73 -11.96 -6.17
CA ARG A 26 -8.55 -13.01 -5.55
C ARG A 26 -10.03 -12.64 -5.52
N TRP A 27 -10.35 -11.46 -5.02
CA TRP A 27 -11.73 -10.98 -4.86
C TRP A 27 -12.07 -9.97 -5.96
N LYS A 28 -12.31 -10.47 -7.18
CA LYS A 28 -12.59 -9.62 -8.36
C LYS A 28 -13.78 -8.67 -8.18
N ILE A 29 -14.70 -8.98 -7.26
CA ILE A 29 -15.82 -8.11 -6.89
C ILE A 29 -15.34 -6.75 -6.34
N LEU A 30 -14.16 -6.69 -5.70
CA LEU A 30 -13.56 -5.44 -5.21
C LEU A 30 -13.02 -4.56 -6.36
N THR A 31 -12.66 -5.15 -7.50
CA THR A 31 -12.20 -4.40 -8.68
C THR A 31 -13.38 -3.83 -9.47
N ARG A 32 -14.49 -4.56 -9.55
CA ARG A 32 -15.69 -4.17 -10.28
C ARG A 32 -16.91 -4.33 -9.38
N MET A 33 -17.04 -3.43 -8.42
CA MET A 33 -18.15 -3.45 -7.47
C MET A 33 -19.48 -3.23 -8.20
N PRO A 34 -20.44 -4.16 -8.12
CA PRO A 34 -21.77 -3.95 -8.66
C PRO A 34 -22.50 -2.81 -7.92
N LYS A 35 -23.55 -2.28 -8.54
CA LYS A 35 -24.39 -1.21 -7.96
C LYS A 35 -25.34 -1.77 -6.89
N TYR A 36 -24.77 -2.19 -5.76
CA TYR A 36 -25.50 -2.47 -4.54
C TYR A 36 -25.70 -1.19 -3.72
N SER A 37 -26.51 -1.27 -2.66
CA SER A 37 -26.57 -0.19 -1.66
C SER A 37 -25.21 -0.01 -0.99
N GLU A 38 -24.97 1.17 -0.42
CA GLU A 38 -23.71 1.47 0.28
C GLU A 38 -23.42 0.48 1.42
N GLU A 39 -24.46 0.10 2.17
CA GLU A 39 -24.38 -0.90 3.24
C GLU A 39 -23.86 -2.25 2.72
N THR A 40 -24.47 -2.76 1.64
CA THR A 40 -24.02 -4.01 1.03
C THR A 40 -22.61 -3.92 0.46
N GLN A 41 -22.21 -2.77 -0.10
CA GLN A 41 -20.84 -2.57 -0.56
C GLN A 41 -19.83 -2.62 0.61
N HIS A 42 -20.16 -2.02 1.76
CA HIS A 42 -19.34 -2.13 2.96
C HIS A 42 -19.22 -3.56 3.45
N ASP A 43 -20.33 -4.30 3.51
CA ASP A 43 -20.33 -5.70 3.94
C ASP A 43 -19.47 -6.58 3.02
N ILE A 44 -19.55 -6.36 1.71
CA ILE A 44 -18.71 -7.07 0.73
C ILE A 44 -17.23 -6.79 0.99
N ILE A 45 -16.86 -5.53 1.24
CA ILE A 45 -15.47 -5.16 1.55
C ILE A 45 -15.02 -5.89 2.82
N ILE A 46 -15.78 -5.78 3.92
CA ILE A 46 -15.44 -6.39 5.21
C ILE A 46 -15.30 -7.91 5.06
N ALA A 47 -16.26 -8.57 4.41
CA ALA A 47 -16.24 -10.01 4.18
C ALA A 47 -15.01 -10.45 3.36
N ALA A 48 -14.68 -9.73 2.28
CA ALA A 48 -13.51 -10.05 1.46
C ALA A 48 -12.20 -9.91 2.25
N PHE A 49 -12.06 -8.86 3.08
CA PHE A 49 -10.89 -8.69 3.95
C PHE A 49 -10.82 -9.75 5.05
N ALA A 50 -11.94 -10.07 5.69
CA ALA A 50 -12.00 -11.09 6.74
C ALA A 50 -11.59 -12.47 6.19
N LEU A 51 -12.16 -12.87 5.05
CA LEU A 51 -11.80 -14.12 4.38
C LEU A 51 -10.35 -14.13 3.91
N HIS A 52 -9.85 -13.02 3.35
CA HIS A 52 -8.45 -12.90 2.95
C HIS A 52 -7.50 -13.13 4.14
N ASN A 53 -7.77 -12.46 5.26
CA ASN A 53 -6.97 -12.57 6.48
C ASN A 53 -7.06 -13.98 7.08
N TYR A 54 -8.24 -14.59 7.04
CA TYR A 54 -8.44 -15.96 7.49
C TYR A 54 -7.60 -16.95 6.67
N ILE A 55 -7.66 -16.88 5.33
CA ILE A 55 -6.87 -17.75 4.45
C ILE A 55 -5.38 -17.51 4.72
N ARG A 56 -4.93 -16.25 4.78
CA ARG A 56 -3.51 -15.93 5.02
C ARG A 56 -2.98 -16.53 6.33
N LYS A 57 -3.82 -16.61 7.36
CA LYS A 57 -3.43 -17.15 8.68
C LYS A 57 -3.44 -18.67 8.73
N ASN A 58 -4.38 -19.31 8.02
CA ASN A 58 -4.66 -20.73 8.19
C ASN A 58 -4.16 -21.61 7.03
N ASP A 59 -3.96 -21.04 5.85
CA ASP A 59 -3.50 -21.76 4.66
C ASP A 59 -2.14 -21.20 4.19
N LYS A 60 -1.07 -21.89 4.58
CA LYS A 60 0.31 -21.52 4.23
C LYS A 60 0.68 -21.91 2.80
N GLU A 61 0.01 -22.92 2.25
CA GLU A 61 0.24 -23.45 0.91
C GLU A 61 -0.69 -22.83 -0.13
N ASP A 62 -1.45 -21.81 0.28
CA ASP A 62 -2.38 -21.10 -0.57
C ASP A 62 -1.70 -20.65 -1.86
N MET A 63 -2.19 -21.17 -2.99
CA MET A 63 -1.54 -20.99 -4.28
C MET A 63 -1.42 -19.52 -4.68
N VAL A 64 -2.39 -18.69 -4.27
CA VAL A 64 -2.36 -17.26 -4.58
C VAL A 64 -1.28 -16.55 -3.76
N PHE A 65 -1.16 -16.81 -2.46
CA PHE A 65 -0.07 -16.21 -1.69
C PHE A 65 1.31 -16.71 -2.12
N THR A 66 1.48 -18.03 -2.28
CA THR A 66 2.76 -18.65 -2.64
C THR A 66 3.27 -18.18 -4.01
N THR A 67 2.41 -18.08 -5.02
CA THR A 67 2.78 -17.57 -6.35
C THR A 67 3.32 -16.14 -6.28
N PHE A 68 2.72 -15.28 -5.45
CA PHE A 68 3.13 -13.88 -5.33
C PHE A 68 4.34 -13.67 -4.42
N GLU A 69 4.58 -14.57 -3.47
CA GLU A 69 5.81 -14.58 -2.67
C GLU A 69 7.02 -15.02 -3.51
N GLN A 70 6.83 -15.98 -4.44
CA GLN A 70 7.87 -16.47 -5.34
C GLN A 70 8.20 -15.49 -6.48
N HIS A 71 7.26 -14.61 -6.84
CA HIS A 71 7.44 -13.59 -7.88
C HIS A 71 7.27 -12.18 -7.31
N PRO A 72 8.26 -11.66 -6.56
CA PRO A 72 8.18 -10.35 -5.91
C PRO A 72 8.06 -9.19 -6.90
N ASP A 73 8.51 -9.38 -8.15
CA ASP A 73 8.45 -8.39 -9.23
C ASP A 73 7.12 -8.43 -10.02
N TYR A 74 6.23 -9.38 -9.72
CA TYR A 74 4.95 -9.49 -10.39
C TYR A 74 3.99 -8.40 -9.87
N MET A 75 4.02 -7.23 -10.51
CA MET A 75 2.94 -6.26 -10.43
C MET A 75 1.74 -6.83 -11.19
N GLY A 76 0.77 -7.41 -10.46
CA GLY A 76 -0.53 -7.70 -11.04
C GLY A 76 -1.12 -6.43 -11.63
N CYS A 77 -1.61 -6.49 -12.88
CA CYS A 77 -2.19 -5.37 -13.59
C CYS A 77 -3.39 -4.80 -12.82
N ASP A 78 -3.15 -3.81 -11.97
CA ASP A 78 -4.16 -2.84 -11.57
C ASP A 78 -3.42 -1.50 -11.62
N GLU A 79 -3.58 -0.79 -12.73
CA GLU A 79 -3.13 0.59 -12.87
C GLU A 79 -3.86 1.44 -11.81
N LEU A 80 -3.41 1.40 -10.57
CA LEU A 80 -3.54 2.53 -9.69
C LEU A 80 -2.53 3.55 -10.20
N ARG A 81 -2.92 4.26 -11.26
CA ARG A 81 -2.31 5.55 -11.57
C ARG A 81 -2.36 6.30 -10.26
N ASP A 82 -1.20 6.53 -9.66
CA ASP A 82 -1.05 7.55 -8.62
C ASP A 82 -1.90 8.72 -9.12
N VAL A 83 -2.88 9.15 -8.32
CA VAL A 83 -3.46 10.48 -8.50
C VAL A 83 -2.29 11.42 -8.28
N ARG A 84 -1.49 11.61 -9.34
CA ARG A 84 -0.50 12.65 -9.45
C ARG A 84 -1.37 13.88 -9.35
N GLY A 85 -1.35 14.46 -8.15
CA GLY A 85 -2.14 15.62 -7.81
C GLY A 85 -2.11 16.55 -9.01
N SER A 86 -3.30 16.90 -9.48
CA SER A 86 -3.47 17.96 -10.46
C SER A 86 -2.63 19.12 -9.96
N VAL A 87 -1.47 19.34 -10.58
CA VAL A 87 -0.63 20.50 -10.31
C VAL A 87 -1.41 21.63 -10.94
N THR A 88 -2.36 22.17 -10.18
CA THR A 88 -2.79 23.53 -10.41
C THR A 88 -1.58 24.38 -10.07
N ASN A 89 -1.04 25.03 -11.10
CA ASN A 89 -0.06 26.10 -10.93
C ASN A 89 -0.71 27.18 -10.08
N ASN A 90 -0.56 27.07 -8.76
CA ASN A 90 -0.88 28.14 -7.84
C ASN A 90 0.40 28.40 -7.06
N GLU A 91 1.17 29.35 -7.56
CA GLU A 91 2.29 29.99 -6.87
C GLU A 91 1.74 30.60 -5.58
N GLY A 92 1.78 29.81 -4.50
CA GLY A 92 1.23 30.24 -3.22
C GLY A 92 0.90 29.10 -2.26
N THR A 93 1.74 28.07 -2.14
CA THR A 93 1.60 27.10 -1.05
C THR A 93 2.71 27.29 -0.02
N SER A 94 2.28 27.83 1.12
CA SER A 94 2.99 28.07 2.37
C SER A 94 4.21 27.18 2.63
N SER A 95 5.37 27.83 2.82
CA SER A 95 6.64 27.28 3.28
C SER A 95 6.57 26.53 4.64
N GLY A 96 5.43 26.62 5.36
CA GLY A 96 5.23 26.04 6.70
C GLY A 96 5.07 24.53 6.76
N THR A 97 4.26 23.92 5.88
CA THR A 97 4.01 22.45 5.89
C THR A 97 5.25 21.63 5.48
N SER A 98 6.19 22.28 4.78
CA SER A 98 7.42 21.66 4.29
C SER A 98 8.43 21.35 5.41
N ASN A 99 8.55 22.20 6.41
CA ASN A 99 9.60 22.05 7.43
C ASN A 99 9.28 20.96 8.46
N GLU A 100 8.01 20.83 8.84
CA GLU A 100 7.55 19.78 9.76
C GLU A 100 7.67 18.40 9.14
N MET A 101 7.20 18.23 7.90
CA MET A 101 7.36 16.97 7.16
C MET A 101 8.83 16.61 6.94
N LYS A 102 9.70 17.59 6.65
CA LYS A 102 11.15 17.36 6.55
C LYS A 102 11.76 16.90 7.88
N LYS A 103 11.30 17.47 9.00
CA LYS A 103 11.75 17.08 10.34
C LYS A 103 11.35 15.64 10.65
N ILE A 104 10.07 15.30 10.49
CA ILE A 104 9.57 13.92 10.69
C ILE A 104 10.35 12.92 9.84
N ARG A 105 10.56 13.25 8.56
CA ARG A 105 11.34 12.42 7.63
C ARG A 105 12.77 12.19 8.11
N ASN A 106 13.45 13.25 8.56
CA ASN A 106 14.82 13.17 9.06
C ASN A 106 14.91 12.38 10.39
N ASP A 107 13.92 12.52 11.26
CA ASP A 107 13.82 11.78 12.52
C ASP A 107 13.66 10.27 12.24
N ILE A 108 12.73 9.89 11.34
CA ILE A 108 12.55 8.50 10.89
C ILE A 108 13.85 7.97 10.26
N ALA A 109 14.52 8.77 9.41
CA ALA A 109 15.78 8.39 8.79
C ALA A 109 16.86 8.08 9.84
N THR A 110 16.92 8.89 10.90
CA THR A 110 17.87 8.73 12.01
C THR A 110 17.57 7.46 12.80
N LEU A 111 16.30 7.20 13.11
CA LEU A 111 15.87 5.98 13.80
C LEU A 111 16.21 4.71 13.00
N ILE A 112 15.91 4.68 11.70
CA ILE A 112 16.25 3.55 10.80
C ILE A 112 17.75 3.32 10.78
N TRP A 113 18.53 4.40 10.69
CA TRP A 113 19.97 4.34 10.60
C TRP A 113 20.62 3.79 11.89
N ASN A 114 20.12 4.23 13.05
CA ASN A 114 20.59 3.74 14.34
C ASN A 114 20.21 2.27 14.59
N ALA A 115 19.00 1.87 14.17
CA ALA A 115 18.54 0.49 14.31
C ALA A 115 19.37 -0.52 13.48
N ARG A 116 19.94 -0.11 12.34
CA ARG A 116 20.79 -0.98 11.49
C ARG A 116 22.22 -1.16 11.98
N ARG A 117 22.66 -0.40 12.99
CA ARG A 117 24.02 -0.45 13.54
C ARG A 117 24.13 -1.25 14.86
N ARG A 118 23.02 -1.77 15.38
CA ARG A 118 22.99 -2.72 16.49
C ARG A 118 22.96 -4.14 15.94
#